data_AF-A0A7W9UYE3-F1
#
_entry.id   AF-A0A7W9UYE3-F1
#
_cell.length_a   1.000
_cell.length_b   1.000
_cell.length_c   1.000
_cell.angle_alpha   90.00
_cell.angle_beta   90.00
_cell.angle_gamma   90.00
#
_symmetry.space_group_name_H-M   'P 1'
#
loop_
_entity.id
_entity.type
_entity.pdbx_description
1 polymer ?
#
loop_
_entity_poly.entity_id
_entity_poly.type
_entity_poly.pdbx_seq_one_letter_code
_entity_poly.pdbx_strand_id
1 'polypeptide(L)'
;MGCTGRQRGDEPSSTQHGPPGACRGAISAVDIALWDLKARLLGLPLVRLLGACHQEVPVYGSGGFTTYDERRQDQQLRTWCQEQGIPRVKIKVGESWGTAEARDLDRVARARRSIGDAAELYVDANGGYDRKQAVRLGPALAAQGVSWFEEPVSSVTAPGWRRSGPRCRWTSRRASTATHSPTSATCSMRAPWTASRRTRPAAAASRCGCGPRRWPKPPGCGSPAAARRMCMPR
;
A
#
# COMPACT_ATOMS: atom_id res chain seq x y z
N MET A 1 57.45 -41.63 -20.58
CA MET A 1 57.44 -40.17 -20.31
C MET A 1 56.42 -39.54 -21.24
N GLY A 2 55.21 -39.25 -20.74
CA GLY A 2 54.11 -38.71 -21.54
C GLY A 2 53.50 -37.54 -20.79
N CYS A 3 53.79 -36.34 -21.24
CA CYS A 3 53.25 -35.09 -20.72
C CYS A 3 51.91 -34.84 -21.43
N THR A 4 50.79 -34.98 -20.73
CA THR A 4 49.51 -34.39 -21.16
C THR A 4 48.83 -33.77 -19.95
N GLY A 5 48.97 -32.44 -19.84
CA GLY A 5 48.27 -31.65 -18.85
C GLY A 5 46.77 -31.67 -19.14
N ARG A 6 46.00 -32.32 -18.27
CA ARG A 6 44.55 -32.15 -18.23
C ARG A 6 44.27 -30.85 -17.50
N GLN A 7 44.11 -29.75 -18.26
CA GLN A 7 43.51 -28.53 -17.74
C GLN A 7 42.13 -28.88 -17.21
N ARG A 8 41.92 -28.76 -15.89
CA ARG A 8 40.57 -28.67 -15.33
C ARG A 8 40.09 -27.28 -15.70
N GLY A 9 39.24 -27.20 -16.72
CA GLY A 9 38.50 -25.97 -16.97
C GLY A 9 37.60 -25.72 -15.77
N ASP A 10 37.89 -24.67 -15.02
CA ASP A 10 36.89 -23.97 -14.24
C ASP A 10 35.87 -23.44 -15.26
N GLU A 11 34.76 -24.16 -15.44
CA GLU A 11 33.60 -23.55 -16.09
C GLU A 11 33.07 -22.45 -15.16
N PRO A 12 33.07 -21.18 -15.59
CA PRO A 12 32.33 -20.17 -14.85
C PRO A 12 30.86 -20.53 -14.99
N SER A 13 30.21 -20.92 -13.88
CA SER A 13 28.76 -21.09 -13.81
C SER A 13 28.14 -19.80 -14.35
N SER A 14 27.61 -19.90 -15.57
CA SER A 14 27.10 -18.76 -16.31
C SER A 14 25.91 -18.21 -15.54
N THR A 15 26.16 -17.13 -14.81
CA THR A 15 25.11 -16.33 -14.18
C THR A 15 24.48 -15.47 -15.28
N GLN A 16 23.99 -16.11 -16.35
CA GLN A 16 23.30 -15.48 -17.49
C GLN A 16 21.92 -14.92 -17.08
N HIS A 17 21.47 -15.26 -15.88
CA HIS A 17 20.29 -14.66 -15.28
C HIS A 17 20.77 -13.44 -14.51
N GLY A 18 20.47 -12.24 -15.03
CA GLY A 18 20.65 -10.99 -14.29
C GLY A 18 20.04 -11.08 -12.88
N PRO A 19 20.41 -10.17 -11.95
CA PRO A 19 19.96 -10.25 -10.57
C PRO A 19 18.45 -10.52 -10.51
N PRO A 20 17.94 -11.46 -9.67
CA PRO A 20 16.57 -11.98 -9.76
C PRO A 20 15.46 -10.92 -9.86
N GLY A 21 15.70 -9.69 -9.39
CA GLY A 21 14.79 -8.55 -9.55
C GLY A 21 14.66 -8.05 -10.99
N ALA A 22 15.73 -8.00 -11.78
CA ALA A 22 15.70 -7.49 -13.15
C ALA A 22 14.85 -8.37 -14.08
N CYS A 23 15.05 -9.70 -14.03
CA CYS A 23 14.26 -10.64 -14.82
C CYS A 23 12.77 -10.59 -14.45
N ARG A 24 12.45 -10.46 -13.15
CA ARG A 24 11.05 -10.36 -12.72
C ARG A 24 10.43 -9.01 -13.09
N GLY A 25 11.20 -7.92 -13.09
CA GLY A 25 10.77 -6.63 -13.62
C GLY A 25 10.41 -6.74 -15.10
N ALA A 26 11.24 -7.41 -15.90
CA ALA A 26 10.96 -7.65 -17.32
C ALA A 26 9.69 -8.49 -17.53
N ILE A 27 9.52 -9.59 -16.77
CA ILE A 27 8.29 -10.40 -16.82
C ILE A 27 7.06 -9.56 -16.47
N SER A 28 7.15 -8.73 -15.43
CA SER A 28 6.03 -7.86 -15.00
C SER A 28 5.66 -6.84 -16.07
N ALA A 29 6.66 -6.25 -16.76
CA ALA A 29 6.42 -5.31 -17.84
C ALA A 29 5.69 -5.96 -19.03
N VAL A 30 6.10 -7.18 -19.40
CA VAL A 30 5.43 -7.95 -20.47
C VAL A 30 4.01 -8.32 -20.06
N ASP A 31 3.79 -8.79 -18.83
CA ASP A 31 2.45 -9.14 -18.34
C ASP A 31 1.49 -7.95 -18.37
N ILE A 32 1.92 -6.77 -17.87
CA ILE A 32 1.14 -5.53 -17.92
C ILE A 32 0.78 -5.18 -19.36
N ALA A 33 1.73 -5.28 -20.30
CA ALA A 33 1.49 -4.98 -21.71
C ALA A 33 0.50 -5.95 -22.36
N LEU A 34 0.57 -7.25 -22.03
CA LEU A 34 -0.37 -8.25 -22.55
C LEU A 34 -1.80 -8.04 -22.02
N TRP A 35 -1.95 -7.62 -20.76
CA TRP A 35 -3.25 -7.28 -20.19
C TRP A 35 -3.86 -6.03 -20.83
N ASP A 36 -3.06 -4.98 -21.05
CA ASP A 36 -3.49 -3.78 -21.76
C ASP A 36 -3.89 -4.11 -23.21
N LEU A 37 -3.05 -4.86 -23.94
CA LEU A 37 -3.35 -5.31 -25.30
C LEU A 37 -4.67 -6.07 -25.37
N LYS A 38 -4.89 -7.02 -24.46
CA LYS A 38 -6.14 -7.79 -24.39
C LYS A 38 -7.36 -6.88 -24.18
N ALA A 39 -7.26 -5.90 -23.28
CA ALA A 39 -8.33 -4.94 -23.02
C ALA A 39 -8.65 -4.10 -24.28
N ARG A 40 -7.61 -3.64 -24.98
CA ARG A 40 -7.73 -2.87 -26.24
C ARG A 40 -8.36 -3.70 -27.37
N LEU A 41 -7.95 -4.96 -27.54
CA LEU A 41 -8.53 -5.87 -28.54
C LEU A 41 -10.02 -6.14 -28.29
N LEU A 42 -10.45 -6.13 -27.02
CA LEU A 42 -11.86 -6.30 -26.63
C LEU A 42 -12.64 -4.98 -26.61
N GLY A 43 -11.99 -3.84 -26.84
CA GLY A 43 -12.63 -2.52 -26.76
C GLY A 43 -13.12 -2.16 -25.34
N LEU A 44 -12.50 -2.71 -24.29
CA LEU A 44 -12.91 -2.51 -22.90
C LEU A 44 -11.83 -1.78 -22.10
N PRO A 45 -12.21 -0.91 -21.13
CA PRO A 45 -11.27 -0.48 -20.09
C PRO A 45 -10.75 -1.67 -19.29
N LEU A 46 -9.45 -1.71 -18.97
CA LEU A 46 -8.81 -2.84 -18.25
C LEU A 46 -9.54 -3.18 -16.94
N VAL A 47 -9.96 -2.18 -16.17
CA VAL A 47 -10.70 -2.38 -14.91
C VAL A 47 -12.03 -3.15 -15.12
N ARG A 48 -12.68 -2.98 -16.28
CA ARG A 48 -13.90 -3.71 -16.63
C ARG A 48 -13.58 -5.15 -17.01
N LEU A 49 -12.51 -5.35 -17.77
CA LEU A 49 -12.00 -6.69 -18.09
C LEU A 49 -11.64 -7.49 -16.83
N LEU A 50 -11.09 -6.82 -15.80
CA LEU A 50 -10.73 -7.42 -14.51
C LEU A 50 -11.92 -7.62 -13.55
N GLY A 51 -13.12 -7.16 -13.90
CA GLY A 51 -14.30 -7.28 -13.03
C GLY A 51 -14.40 -6.18 -11.98
N ALA A 52 -14.45 -4.92 -12.43
CA ALA A 52 -14.61 -3.73 -11.58
C ALA A 52 -15.60 -3.91 -10.41
N CYS A 53 -15.11 -3.76 -9.18
CA CYS A 53 -15.91 -3.87 -7.95
C CYS A 53 -16.25 -2.51 -7.33
N HIS A 54 -15.50 -1.46 -7.66
CA HIS A 54 -15.68 -0.11 -7.15
C HIS A 54 -15.61 0.89 -8.30
N GLN A 55 -16.33 2.00 -8.18
CA GLN A 55 -16.28 3.11 -9.13
C GLN A 55 -15.10 4.06 -8.84
N GLU A 56 -14.66 4.12 -7.59
CA GLU A 56 -13.63 5.03 -7.11
C GLU A 56 -12.66 4.30 -6.18
N VAL A 57 -11.42 4.77 -6.12
CA VAL A 57 -10.38 4.23 -5.25
C VAL A 57 -9.79 5.35 -4.41
N PRO A 58 -9.72 5.20 -3.06
CA PRO A 58 -9.08 6.17 -2.19
C PRO A 58 -7.60 6.36 -2.54
N VAL A 59 -7.17 7.60 -2.72
CA VAL A 59 -5.76 7.95 -2.96
C VAL A 59 -5.12 8.60 -1.74
N TYR A 60 -3.79 8.70 -1.76
CA TYR A 60 -2.99 9.48 -0.81
C TYR A 60 -1.85 10.16 -1.57
N GLY A 61 -1.43 11.35 -1.13
CA GLY A 61 -0.27 12.05 -1.69
C GLY A 61 1.02 11.43 -1.16
N SER A 62 1.92 10.98 -2.04
CA SER A 62 3.17 10.32 -1.65
C SER A 62 4.38 11.16 -2.06
N GLY A 63 5.16 11.65 -1.09
CA GLY A 63 6.36 12.46 -1.34
C GLY A 63 7.07 12.82 -0.05
N GLY A 64 7.32 14.11 0.19
CA GLY A 64 8.02 14.58 1.39
C GLY A 64 9.40 13.95 1.56
N PHE A 65 10.19 13.92 0.49
CA PHE A 65 11.52 13.29 0.47
C PHE A 65 12.46 13.94 1.48
N THR A 66 13.33 13.15 2.10
CA THR A 66 14.31 13.61 3.12
C THR A 66 15.27 14.70 2.61
N THR A 67 15.43 14.80 1.29
CA THR A 67 16.19 15.86 0.60
C THR A 67 15.47 17.20 0.54
N TYR A 68 14.17 17.25 0.87
CA TYR A 68 13.39 18.49 0.84
C TYR A 68 13.70 19.34 2.07
N ASP A 69 13.77 20.65 1.85
CA ASP A 69 13.65 21.63 2.92
C ASP A 69 12.22 21.71 3.45
N GLU A 70 12.06 22.49 4.52
CA GLU A 70 10.80 22.64 5.23
C GLU A 70 9.71 23.29 4.36
N ARG A 71 10.08 24.30 3.57
CA ARG A 71 9.15 25.06 2.73
C ARG A 71 8.59 24.18 1.61
N ARG A 72 9.45 23.42 0.94
CA ARG A 72 9.07 22.51 -0.14
C ARG A 72 8.19 21.38 0.37
N GLN A 73 8.49 20.83 1.55
CA GLN A 73 7.62 19.83 2.17
C GLN A 73 6.25 20.44 2.52
N ASP A 74 6.21 21.59 3.19
CA ASP A 74 4.96 22.24 3.59
C ASP A 74 4.08 22.55 2.37
N GLN A 75 4.66 23.17 1.34
CA GLN A 75 3.95 23.49 0.10
C GLN A 75 3.34 22.24 -0.54
N GLN A 76 4.13 21.18 -0.72
CA GLN A 76 3.63 19.94 -1.34
C GLN A 76 2.48 19.33 -0.55
N LEU A 77 2.59 19.27 0.78
CA LEU A 77 1.56 18.68 1.64
C LEU A 77 0.28 19.51 1.64
N ARG A 78 0.39 20.85 1.67
CA ARG A 78 -0.76 21.75 1.59
C ARG A 78 -1.47 21.66 0.27
N THR A 79 -0.75 21.61 -0.85
CA THR A 79 -1.37 21.44 -2.17
C THR A 79 -2.22 20.17 -2.23
N TRP A 80 -1.76 19.05 -1.69
CA TRP A 80 -2.57 17.83 -1.65
C TRP A 80 -3.82 17.96 -0.77
N CYS A 81 -3.68 18.46 0.46
CA CYS A 81 -4.80 18.47 1.39
C CYS A 81 -5.78 19.63 1.18
N GLN A 82 -5.29 20.81 0.83
CA GLN A 82 -6.08 22.06 0.79
C GLN A 82 -6.55 22.39 -0.62
N GLU A 83 -5.72 22.15 -1.64
CA GLU A 83 -6.10 22.46 -3.03
C GLU A 83 -6.74 21.26 -3.73
N GLN A 84 -6.21 20.04 -3.50
CA GLN A 84 -6.68 18.82 -4.18
C GLN A 84 -7.65 17.98 -3.32
N GLY A 85 -7.86 18.35 -2.05
CA GLY A 85 -8.79 17.65 -1.15
C GLY A 85 -8.39 16.20 -0.82
N ILE A 86 -7.11 15.83 -0.99
CA ILE A 86 -6.61 14.49 -0.70
C ILE A 86 -6.47 14.34 0.82
N PRO A 87 -7.22 13.44 1.48
CA PRO A 87 -7.32 13.39 2.94
C PRO A 87 -6.20 12.58 3.62
N ARG A 88 -5.18 12.15 2.87
CA ARG A 88 -4.10 11.28 3.35
C ARG A 88 -2.80 11.62 2.65
N VAL A 89 -1.70 11.66 3.39
CA VAL A 89 -0.36 11.91 2.85
C VAL A 89 0.66 10.93 3.40
N LYS A 90 1.73 10.68 2.65
CA LYS A 90 2.91 9.92 3.07
C LYS A 90 4.17 10.74 2.85
N ILE A 91 4.99 10.85 3.89
CA ILE A 91 6.33 11.46 3.80
C ILE A 91 7.44 10.41 3.98
N LYS A 92 8.64 10.71 3.47
CA LYS A 92 9.83 9.88 3.69
C LYS A 92 10.54 10.25 4.99
N VAL A 93 10.97 9.22 5.71
CA VAL A 93 11.82 9.28 6.90
C VAL A 93 12.98 8.29 6.74
N GLY A 94 13.81 8.07 7.76
CA GLY A 94 14.97 7.19 7.66
C GLY A 94 16.17 7.89 7.02
N GLU A 95 16.26 9.20 7.20
CA GLU A 95 17.32 10.01 6.62
C GLU A 95 18.72 9.54 7.05
N SER A 96 19.68 9.64 6.13
CA SER A 96 21.09 9.30 6.38
C SER A 96 21.21 7.87 6.92
N TRP A 97 20.47 6.94 6.31
CA TRP A 97 20.42 5.53 6.73
C TRP A 97 19.96 5.37 8.19
N GLY A 98 18.93 6.14 8.57
CA GLY A 98 18.30 6.07 9.90
C GLY A 98 19.13 6.66 11.04
N THR A 99 20.21 7.40 10.75
CA THR A 99 21.06 8.04 11.77
C THR A 99 20.50 9.38 12.25
N ALA A 100 19.60 10.01 11.50
CA ALA A 100 19.04 11.33 11.79
C ALA A 100 17.63 11.28 12.42
N GLU A 101 17.42 10.41 13.40
CA GLU A 101 16.10 10.17 14.04
C GLU A 101 15.40 11.46 14.52
N ALA A 102 16.15 12.39 15.12
CA ALA A 102 15.61 13.66 15.60
C ALA A 102 15.08 14.54 14.46
N ARG A 103 15.80 14.57 13.32
CA ARG A 103 15.36 15.31 12.12
C ARG A 103 14.13 14.65 11.51
N ASP A 104 14.08 13.33 11.46
CA ASP A 104 12.89 12.60 10.99
C ASP A 104 11.65 12.94 11.84
N LEU A 105 11.78 12.93 13.18
CA LEU A 105 10.68 13.28 14.09
C LEU A 105 10.24 14.75 13.97
N ASP A 106 11.16 15.68 13.74
CA ASP A 106 10.81 17.08 13.49
C ASP A 106 10.06 17.25 12.15
N ARG A 107 10.50 16.56 11.10
CA ARG A 107 9.82 16.56 9.79
C ARG A 107 8.40 16.01 9.88
N VAL A 108 8.18 14.94 10.66
CA VAL A 108 6.85 14.38 10.90
C VAL A 108 5.99 15.37 11.68
N ALA A 109 6.53 16.03 12.71
CA ALA A 109 5.81 17.03 13.47
C ALA A 109 5.40 18.23 12.58
N ARG A 110 6.27 18.65 11.66
CA ARG A 110 5.96 19.68 10.65
C ARG A 110 4.89 19.23 9.69
N ALA A 111 5.00 18.02 9.14
CA ALA A 111 4.00 17.47 8.24
C ALA A 111 2.61 17.43 8.90
N ARG A 112 2.53 17.03 10.17
CA ARG A 112 1.28 17.08 10.96
C ARG A 112 0.72 18.50 11.03
N ARG A 113 1.55 19.52 11.29
CA ARG A 113 1.11 20.92 11.28
C ARG A 113 0.66 21.40 9.90
N SER A 114 1.32 20.95 8.82
CA SER A 114 0.98 21.34 7.44
C SER A 114 -0.38 20.83 6.99
N ILE A 115 -0.69 19.57 7.31
CA ILE A 115 -1.93 18.91 6.87
C ILE A 115 -3.11 19.07 7.83
N GLY A 116 -2.86 19.54 9.05
CA GLY A 116 -3.86 19.66 10.12
C GLY A 116 -4.26 18.30 10.72
N ASP A 117 -5.30 18.31 11.56
CA ASP A 117 -5.71 17.12 12.32
C ASP A 117 -6.62 16.15 11.55
N ALA A 118 -7.26 16.63 10.47
CA ALA A 118 -8.24 15.84 9.72
C ALA A 118 -7.60 14.83 8.75
N ALA A 119 -6.43 15.17 8.18
CA ALA A 119 -5.75 14.31 7.21
C ALA A 119 -4.91 13.21 7.90
N GLU A 120 -4.92 11.99 7.35
CA GLU A 120 -4.05 10.92 7.87
C GLU A 120 -2.60 11.13 7.41
N LEU A 121 -1.66 10.84 8.31
CA LEU A 121 -0.23 10.91 8.04
C LEU A 121 0.38 9.51 8.05
N TYR A 122 1.00 9.16 6.94
CA TYR A 122 1.82 7.97 6.77
C TYR A 122 3.30 8.38 6.72
N VAL A 123 4.17 7.47 7.11
CA VAL A 123 5.62 7.63 6.98
C VAL A 123 6.20 6.37 6.37
N ASP A 124 7.25 6.53 5.57
CA ASP A 124 7.94 5.44 4.89
C ASP A 124 9.44 5.62 5.07
N ALA A 125 10.10 4.63 5.70
CA ALA A 125 11.52 4.65 5.97
C ALA A 125 12.38 3.95 4.92
N ASN A 126 11.77 3.24 3.96
CA ASN A 126 12.48 2.46 2.93
C ASN A 126 13.62 1.58 3.47
N GLY A 127 13.40 1.02 4.65
CA GLY A 127 14.34 0.15 5.34
C GLY A 127 15.49 0.86 6.04
N GLY A 128 15.39 2.18 6.25
CA GLY A 128 16.46 3.00 6.80
C GLY A 128 16.81 2.74 8.27
N TYR A 129 15.91 2.16 9.08
CA TYR A 129 16.21 1.89 10.50
C TYR A 129 16.58 0.43 10.77
N ASP A 130 17.27 0.21 11.88
CA ASP A 130 17.37 -1.11 12.49
C ASP A 130 16.09 -1.49 13.26
N ARG A 131 15.99 -2.77 13.66
CA ARG A 131 14.81 -3.32 14.34
C ARG A 131 14.52 -2.65 15.68
N LYS A 132 15.55 -2.37 16.48
CA LYS A 132 15.39 -1.76 17.80
C LYS A 132 15.03 -0.29 17.65
N GLN A 133 15.65 0.42 16.71
CA GLN A 133 15.29 1.79 16.33
C GLN A 133 13.82 1.89 15.94
N ALA A 134 13.36 1.04 15.01
CA ALA A 134 11.97 1.02 14.58
C ALA A 134 10.97 0.82 15.73
N VAL A 135 11.28 -0.08 16.68
CA VAL A 135 10.45 -0.31 17.87
C VAL A 135 10.44 0.91 18.80
N ARG A 136 11.58 1.60 18.96
CA ARG A 136 11.67 2.82 19.79
C ARG A 136 10.96 4.02 19.16
N LEU A 137 11.03 4.19 17.84
CA LEU A 137 10.41 5.31 17.12
C LEU A 137 8.89 5.19 17.01
N GLY A 138 8.36 3.96 16.94
CA GLY A 138 6.93 3.71 16.77
C GLY A 138 6.02 4.53 17.70
N PRO A 139 6.24 4.53 19.04
CA PRO A 139 5.47 5.35 19.97
C PRO A 139 5.56 6.85 19.72
N ALA A 140 6.74 7.38 19.37
CA ALA A 140 6.93 8.80 19.09
C ALA A 140 6.19 9.22 17.80
N LEU A 141 6.26 8.39 16.75
CA LEU A 141 5.50 8.58 15.51
C LEU A 141 3.99 8.53 15.77
N ALA A 142 3.53 7.57 16.58
CA ALA A 142 2.11 7.46 16.95
C ALA A 142 1.62 8.69 17.73
N ALA A 143 2.44 9.23 18.63
CA ALA A 143 2.11 10.45 19.37
C ALA A 143 1.94 11.68 18.47
N GLN A 144 2.60 11.70 17.30
CA GLN A 144 2.45 12.74 16.28
C GLN A 144 1.30 12.46 15.29
N GLY A 145 0.49 11.43 15.55
CA GLY A 145 -0.65 11.06 14.72
C GLY A 145 -0.29 10.31 13.44
N VAL A 146 0.85 9.62 13.40
CA VAL A 146 1.20 8.72 12.28
C VAL A 146 0.35 7.45 12.37
N SER A 147 -0.43 7.15 11.34
CA SER A 147 -1.30 5.97 11.31
C SER A 147 -0.67 4.76 10.61
N TRP A 148 0.34 4.97 9.76
CA TRP A 148 1.07 3.91 9.04
C TRP A 148 2.57 4.24 8.99
N PHE A 149 3.39 3.32 9.51
CA PHE A 149 4.84 3.29 9.38
C PHE A 149 5.29 2.17 8.42
N GLU A 150 5.62 2.54 7.19
CA GLU A 150 6.00 1.67 6.07
C GLU A 150 7.51 1.40 6.05
N GLU A 151 7.88 0.16 5.71
CA GLU A 151 9.26 -0.31 5.54
C GLU A 151 10.21 0.22 6.62
N PRO A 152 9.91 0.04 7.92
CA PRO A 152 10.74 0.60 8.98
C PRO A 152 12.17 0.03 8.96
N VAL A 153 12.32 -1.22 8.50
CA VAL A 153 13.58 -1.96 8.47
C VAL A 153 13.80 -2.59 7.10
N SER A 154 15.06 -2.82 6.73
CA SER A 154 15.42 -3.44 5.45
C SER A 154 14.72 -4.79 5.24
N SER A 155 14.22 -4.99 4.03
CA SER A 155 13.56 -6.22 3.58
C SER A 155 14.51 -7.43 3.54
N VAL A 156 15.82 -7.19 3.42
CA VAL A 156 16.86 -8.24 3.44
C VAL A 156 17.07 -8.80 4.86
N THR A 157 16.89 -7.97 5.89
CA THR A 157 17.10 -8.34 7.31
C THR A 157 15.80 -8.76 8.02
N ALA A 158 14.71 -8.90 7.26
CA ALA A 158 13.35 -9.13 7.76
C ALA A 158 12.96 -10.55 8.29
N PRO A 159 13.75 -11.64 8.23
CA PRO A 159 13.28 -12.96 8.70
C PRO A 159 12.81 -13.04 10.16
N GLY A 160 13.18 -12.06 11.01
CA GLY A 160 12.92 -12.08 12.46
C GLY A 160 11.78 -11.21 12.99
N TRP A 161 11.00 -10.51 12.15
CA TRP A 161 9.97 -9.56 12.64
C TRP A 161 8.77 -10.22 13.35
N ARG A 162 8.51 -11.52 13.12
CA ARG A 162 7.39 -12.26 13.75
C ARG A 162 7.50 -12.43 15.27
N ARG A 163 8.61 -12.03 15.91
CA ARG A 163 8.87 -12.23 17.35
C ARG A 163 8.93 -10.93 18.18
N SER A 164 8.31 -9.84 17.76
CA SER A 164 8.04 -8.73 18.68
C SER A 164 6.94 -9.16 19.66
N GLY A 165 7.32 -9.31 20.94
CA GLY A 165 6.46 -9.85 22.01
C GLY A 165 5.21 -8.99 22.31
N PRO A 166 4.39 -9.43 23.30
CA PRO A 166 3.01 -8.97 23.53
C PRO A 166 2.81 -7.48 23.85
N ARG A 167 3.88 -6.66 23.90
CA ARG A 167 3.82 -5.21 24.21
C ARG A 167 3.66 -4.31 22.98
N CYS A 168 3.86 -4.83 21.77
CA CYS A 168 3.78 -4.06 20.53
C CYS A 168 2.72 -4.65 19.60
N ARG A 169 1.45 -4.27 19.77
CA ARG A 169 0.34 -4.72 18.92
C ARG A 169 0.28 -3.98 17.57
N TRP A 170 1.41 -3.90 16.87
CA TRP A 170 1.46 -3.35 15.51
C TRP A 170 1.13 -4.47 14.53
N THR A 171 -0.03 -4.39 13.86
CA THR A 171 -0.39 -5.40 12.86
C THR A 171 0.47 -5.20 11.63
N SER A 172 1.33 -6.17 11.32
CA SER A 172 2.01 -6.23 10.03
C SER A 172 1.01 -6.58 8.93
N ARG A 173 0.72 -5.65 8.01
CA ARG A 173 0.19 -6.02 6.69
C ARG A 173 1.33 -5.98 5.68
N ARG A 174 1.28 -6.89 4.70
CA ARG A 174 2.09 -6.76 3.50
C ARG A 174 1.65 -5.48 2.78
N ALA A 175 2.52 -4.48 2.73
CA ALA A 175 2.37 -3.33 1.85
C ALA A 175 2.98 -3.74 0.50
N SER A 176 2.21 -3.77 -0.59
CA SER A 176 2.76 -4.18 -1.89
C SER A 176 3.44 -3.00 -2.58
N THR A 177 4.69 -2.76 -2.25
CA THR A 177 5.63 -2.00 -3.08
C THR A 177 6.74 -2.94 -3.50
N ALA A 178 6.73 -3.33 -4.77
CA ALA A 178 7.76 -4.13 -5.46
C ALA A 178 8.25 -5.39 -4.73
N THR A 179 7.35 -6.25 -4.23
CA THR A 179 7.73 -7.56 -3.70
C THR A 179 7.89 -8.59 -4.82
N HIS A 180 9.14 -8.91 -5.11
CA HIS A 180 9.55 -9.97 -6.01
C HIS A 180 9.43 -11.33 -5.29
N SER A 181 8.27 -11.99 -5.44
CA SER A 181 7.87 -13.29 -4.85
C SER A 181 7.00 -13.22 -3.58
N PRO A 182 6.16 -14.26 -3.30
CA PRO A 182 5.39 -14.37 -2.05
C PRO A 182 6.25 -14.52 -0.78
N THR A 183 7.58 -14.64 -0.88
CA THR A 183 8.52 -14.71 0.25
C THR A 183 9.21 -13.39 0.59
N SER A 184 9.17 -12.36 -0.28
CA SER A 184 9.61 -11.01 0.08
C SER A 184 8.46 -10.26 0.74
N ALA A 185 8.52 -10.11 2.06
CA ALA A 185 7.50 -9.37 2.81
C ALA A 185 7.98 -7.94 3.04
N THR A 186 7.31 -6.98 2.43
CA THR A 186 7.38 -5.59 2.86
C THR A 186 6.79 -5.48 4.27
N CYS A 187 7.60 -5.00 5.20
CA CYS A 187 7.18 -4.82 6.58
C CYS A 187 6.46 -3.47 6.71
N SER A 188 5.24 -3.46 7.23
CA SER A 188 4.57 -2.22 7.61
C SER A 188 3.99 -2.35 9.01
N MET A 189 3.87 -1.23 9.70
CA MET A 189 3.33 -1.13 11.04
C MET A 189 2.14 -0.16 11.02
N ARG A 190 0.95 -0.62 11.45
CA ARG A 190 -0.22 0.25 11.67
C ARG A 190 -0.46 0.46 13.15
N ALA A 191 -0.66 1.71 13.56
CA ALA A 191 -0.93 2.03 14.96
C ALA A 191 -2.32 1.50 15.37
N PRO A 192 -2.47 0.75 16.47
CA PRO A 192 -3.75 0.19 16.89
C PRO A 192 -4.51 1.16 17.81
N TRP A 193 -5.25 2.16 17.29
CA TRP A 193 -6.28 2.82 18.10
C TRP A 193 -7.52 3.20 17.29
N THR A 194 -8.65 2.57 17.65
CA THR A 194 -9.99 3.14 17.45
C THR A 194 -10.23 4.21 18.50
N ALA A 195 -9.97 5.47 18.18
CA ALA A 195 -10.63 6.59 18.84
C ALA A 195 -11.85 6.98 17.99
N SER A 196 -12.89 6.14 18.05
CA SER A 196 -14.22 6.51 17.57
C SER A 196 -14.76 7.62 18.49
N ARG A 197 -14.42 8.90 18.23
CA ARG A 197 -15.30 10.00 18.62
C ARG A 197 -16.46 10.00 17.63
N ARG A 198 -17.44 9.11 17.86
CA ARG A 198 -18.77 9.25 17.30
C ARG A 198 -19.38 10.51 17.91
N THR A 199 -19.26 11.65 17.24
CA THR A 199 -20.28 12.69 17.38
C THR A 199 -21.57 12.12 16.80
N ARG A 200 -22.44 11.60 17.68
CA ARG A 200 -23.83 11.32 17.32
C ARG A 200 -24.52 12.67 17.12
N PRO A 201 -25.11 12.97 15.95
CA PRO A 201 -26.17 13.97 15.93
C PRO A 201 -27.36 13.40 16.73
N ALA A 202 -27.98 14.25 17.55
CA ALA A 202 -29.20 13.90 18.28
C ALA A 202 -30.31 13.61 17.27
N ALA A 203 -30.68 12.33 17.13
CA ALA A 203 -31.87 11.92 16.42
C ALA A 203 -32.90 11.44 17.45
N ALA A 204 -34.05 12.11 17.44
CA ALA A 204 -35.22 11.79 18.24
C ALA A 204 -35.62 10.31 18.05
N ALA A 205 -35.97 9.68 19.17
CA ALA A 205 -36.46 8.32 19.20
C ALA A 205 -37.88 8.26 18.59
N SER A 206 -38.05 7.46 17.54
CA SER A 206 -39.31 6.75 17.30
C SER A 206 -38.99 5.27 17.11
N ARG A 207 -39.52 4.47 18.02
CA ARG A 207 -39.43 3.01 18.01
C ARG A 207 -40.43 2.47 17.00
N CYS A 208 -40.00 1.62 16.09
CA CYS A 208 -40.83 0.57 15.52
C CYS A 208 -39.96 -0.67 15.32
N GLY A 209 -40.23 -1.71 16.11
CA GLY A 209 -39.53 -2.99 16.05
C GLY A 209 -40.09 -3.89 14.96
N CYS A 210 -39.25 -4.73 14.39
CA CYS A 210 -39.59 -6.06 13.88
C CYS A 210 -38.30 -6.86 13.63
N GLY A 211 -38.26 -8.08 14.18
CA GLY A 211 -37.15 -9.03 14.06
C GLY A 211 -37.05 -9.72 12.69
N PRO A 212 -36.18 -10.74 12.56
CA PRO A 212 -35.58 -11.15 11.29
C PRO A 212 -36.52 -12.09 10.51
N ARG A 213 -36.69 -11.84 9.20
CA ARG A 213 -37.29 -12.82 8.28
C ARG A 213 -36.32 -13.20 7.17
N ARG A 214 -36.19 -14.52 7.00
CA ARG A 214 -35.48 -15.24 5.94
C ARG A 214 -36.08 -14.94 4.57
N TRP A 215 -35.22 -14.86 3.56
CA TRP A 215 -35.58 -14.75 2.14
C TRP A 215 -35.97 -16.12 1.56
N PRO A 216 -37.07 -16.24 0.80
CA PRO A 216 -37.29 -17.40 -0.07
C PRO A 216 -36.80 -17.15 -1.51
N LYS A 217 -36.24 -18.19 -2.13
CA LYS A 217 -35.91 -18.25 -3.58
C LYS A 217 -37.19 -18.39 -4.42
N PRO A 218 -37.25 -17.85 -5.65
CA PRO A 218 -38.35 -18.12 -6.58
C PRO A 218 -38.12 -19.44 -7.35
N PRO A 219 -39.19 -20.19 -7.71
CA PRO A 219 -39.10 -21.39 -8.56
C PRO A 219 -39.17 -21.00 -10.04
N GLY A 220 -38.46 -21.76 -10.88
CA GLY A 220 -38.48 -21.61 -12.34
C GLY A 220 -39.61 -22.39 -13.00
N CYS A 221 -40.00 -21.95 -14.21
CA CYS A 221 -40.65 -22.64 -15.33
C CYS A 221 -40.55 -21.64 -16.51
N GLY A 222 -39.77 -21.87 -17.58
CA GLY A 222 -40.20 -22.59 -18.78
C GLY A 222 -40.26 -21.63 -19.99
N SER A 223 -39.37 -21.81 -20.98
CA SER A 223 -39.43 -21.17 -22.32
C SER A 223 -40.35 -21.97 -23.26
N PRO A 224 -40.58 -21.62 -24.54
CA PRO A 224 -40.46 -20.33 -25.26
C PRO A 224 -41.69 -20.02 -26.18
N ALA A 225 -42.01 -18.76 -26.48
CA ALA A 225 -42.66 -18.37 -27.75
C ALA A 225 -42.72 -16.86 -27.96
N ALA A 226 -42.53 -16.50 -29.24
CA ALA A 226 -42.57 -15.19 -29.87
C ALA A 226 -43.63 -14.18 -29.39
N ALA A 227 -43.23 -12.92 -29.22
CA ALA A 227 -43.97 -11.78 -29.77
C ALA A 227 -43.07 -10.54 -29.86
N ARG A 228 -43.07 -9.96 -31.07
CA ARG A 228 -42.38 -8.75 -31.51
C ARG A 228 -42.94 -7.48 -30.84
N ARG A 229 -42.08 -6.46 -30.68
CA ARG A 229 -42.28 -4.98 -30.85
C ARG A 229 -41.23 -4.27 -29.98
N MET A 230 -40.10 -3.78 -30.50
CA MET A 230 -39.92 -2.54 -31.27
C MET A 230 -40.55 -1.31 -30.58
N CYS A 231 -39.74 -0.57 -29.81
CA CYS A 231 -39.74 0.91 -29.74
C CYS A 231 -38.65 1.43 -28.79
N MET A 232 -37.59 1.99 -29.39
CA MET A 232 -36.88 3.19 -28.95
C MET A 232 -37.11 4.23 -30.08
N PRO A 233 -36.85 5.54 -29.92
CA PRO A 233 -36.72 6.36 -28.72
C PRO A 233 -37.52 7.67 -28.81
N ARG A 234 -37.48 8.48 -27.74
CA ARG A 234 -37.29 9.94 -27.81
C ARG A 234 -36.26 10.35 -26.77
#